data_AF-A0A081IA61-F1
#
_entry.id   AF-A0A081IA61-F1
#
_cell.length_a   1.000
_cell.length_b   1.000
_cell.length_c   1.000
_cell.angle_alpha   90.00
_cell.angle_beta   90.00
_cell.angle_gamma   90.00
#
_symmetry.space_group_name_H-M   'P 1'
#
loop_
_entity.id
_entity.type
_entity.pdbx_description
1 polymer ?
#
loop_
_entity_poly.entity_id
_entity_poly.type
_entity_poly.pdbx_seq_one_letter_code
_entity_poly.pdbx_strand_id
1 'polypeptide(L)'
;MEESSDNLMDLYKDIYTIEDYFWEEEDKTGATSLKYKDQIHNYCHYENDSGNGNCHNDYLKMASSGVIHLLEALKKYNLEYDKLAEYAILWLSYKLNQKPNNNFTKLNDFYDNYIEKNNYYNKKINSDDNTTYKDIIYKKKDLMNMNINEISKFNRPFNILFQMYHKYHVENWNYEPNLTYAKAFAEEFEQLYNDFKNIEGSPYTQILSTLSNDYDNLKNKYSKDISCNFPSLSIIEPKKISVENSAEHSGLSSVETLGQTSYSIKDLYSEFNKIDGEFGVTMQNGRTVEFSNESINRYCPYNSTYKNGYCINYLQSASSGVIHLLEALKKYNLEYDKLAEYVILLLSYKLNQHPEYSRTKLNNFYTQYIEKNDDYNKKINSDDSLTYKDIIYKKKDLMDNNEISKFNYPFSILCTLYNGIKTNNRYCTKYSSSANIFVDEFEQLNNDSSIIGNASYRKLLSTLSDDYNNLINNYDNIKSCDFPTLSPVKTSLTSSIASKLIPGLSTFAIPTFLGIAYKYSLFGIDKLFQRQYIRKKLKKITKKMKLNI
;
A
#
# COMPACT_ATOMS: atom_id res chain seq x y z
N MET A 1 -35.38 -8.45 -1.64
CA MET A 1 -35.37 -9.42 -0.52
C MET A 1 -34.09 -9.20 0.24
N GLU A 2 -34.13 -8.94 1.54
CA GLU A 2 -32.90 -8.94 2.36
C GLU A 2 -32.27 -10.32 2.27
N GLU A 3 -31.08 -10.40 1.68
CA GLU A 3 -30.27 -11.62 1.68
C GLU A 3 -29.96 -11.97 3.14
N SER A 4 -30.39 -13.14 3.61
CA SER A 4 -30.08 -13.55 4.97
C SER A 4 -28.57 -13.71 5.15
N SER A 5 -28.04 -13.31 6.30
CA SER A 5 -26.61 -13.41 6.64
C SER A 5 -26.05 -14.86 6.62
N ASP A 6 -26.92 -15.86 6.60
CA ASP A 6 -26.56 -17.27 6.46
C ASP A 6 -26.28 -17.66 5.01
N ASN A 7 -27.03 -17.07 4.08
CA ASN A 7 -26.85 -17.28 2.64
C ASN A 7 -25.50 -16.77 2.14
N LEU A 8 -25.06 -15.62 2.65
CA LEU A 8 -23.80 -14.99 2.24
C LEU A 8 -22.55 -15.76 2.72
N MET A 9 -22.67 -16.47 3.84
CA MET A 9 -21.61 -17.28 4.43
C MET A 9 -21.31 -18.49 3.53
N ASP A 10 -22.35 -19.25 3.19
CA ASP A 10 -22.25 -20.36 2.24
C ASP A 10 -21.83 -19.87 0.83
N LEU A 11 -22.30 -18.70 0.40
CA LEU A 11 -21.87 -18.08 -0.86
C LEU A 11 -20.35 -17.89 -0.91
N TYR A 12 -19.75 -17.27 0.11
CA TYR A 12 -18.29 -17.08 0.15
C TYR A 12 -17.50 -18.39 0.25
N LYS A 13 -18.08 -19.43 0.87
CA LYS A 13 -17.51 -20.79 0.89
C LYS A 13 -17.49 -21.43 -0.50
N ASP A 14 -18.52 -21.23 -1.31
CA ASP A 14 -18.54 -21.70 -2.69
C ASP A 14 -17.52 -20.94 -3.55
N ILE A 15 -17.42 -19.62 -3.39
CA ILE A 15 -16.36 -18.81 -4.03
C ILE A 15 -14.98 -19.37 -3.65
N TYR A 16 -14.75 -19.70 -2.38
CA TYR A 16 -13.48 -20.28 -1.91
C TYR A 16 -13.20 -21.64 -2.53
N THR A 17 -14.22 -22.47 -2.64
CA THR A 17 -14.09 -23.80 -3.24
C THR A 17 -13.64 -23.70 -4.70
N ILE A 18 -14.23 -22.77 -5.46
CA ILE A 18 -13.87 -22.51 -6.86
C ILE A 18 -12.48 -21.86 -6.97
N GLU A 19 -12.14 -20.95 -6.05
CA GLU A 19 -10.81 -20.33 -5.96
C GLU A 19 -9.70 -21.39 -5.90
N ASP A 20 -9.90 -22.46 -5.16
CA ASP A 20 -8.94 -23.55 -4.94
C ASP A 20 -8.93 -24.61 -6.07
N TYR A 21 -9.65 -24.39 -7.18
CA TYR A 21 -9.63 -25.30 -8.33
C TYR A 21 -8.45 -25.09 -9.26
N PHE A 22 -7.77 -23.95 -9.22
CA PHE A 22 -6.54 -23.74 -9.97
C PHE A 22 -5.69 -22.60 -9.40
N TRP A 23 -4.37 -22.79 -9.43
CA TRP A 23 -3.38 -21.82 -8.92
C TRP A 23 -2.03 -22.01 -9.62
N GLU A 24 -1.18 -20.99 -9.57
CA GLU A 24 0.21 -21.07 -10.01
C GLU A 24 1.13 -21.33 -8.81
N GLU A 25 2.05 -22.27 -8.94
CA GLU A 25 3.06 -22.60 -7.93
C GLU A 25 4.46 -22.37 -8.49
N GLU A 26 5.28 -21.60 -7.75
CA GLU A 26 6.69 -21.32 -8.07
C GLU A 26 7.58 -22.38 -7.41
N ASP A 27 8.37 -23.09 -8.21
CA ASP A 27 9.31 -24.09 -7.70
C ASP A 27 10.58 -23.45 -7.10
N LYS A 28 11.49 -24.28 -6.59
CA LYS A 28 12.75 -23.82 -5.98
C LYS A 28 13.69 -23.12 -6.97
N THR A 29 13.49 -23.31 -8.26
CA THR A 29 14.28 -22.71 -9.35
C THR A 29 13.68 -21.39 -9.84
N GLY A 30 12.48 -21.03 -9.38
CA GLY A 30 11.74 -19.85 -9.82
C GLY A 30 10.83 -20.12 -11.02
N ALA A 31 10.71 -21.37 -11.48
CA ALA A 31 9.80 -21.74 -12.55
C ALA A 31 8.36 -21.82 -12.01
N THR A 32 7.42 -21.21 -12.72
CA THR A 32 6.00 -21.21 -12.35
C THR A 32 5.27 -22.32 -13.09
N SER A 33 4.51 -23.15 -12.36
CA SER A 33 3.69 -24.23 -12.91
C SER A 33 2.21 -24.05 -12.53
N LEU A 34 1.33 -24.26 -13.50
CA LEU A 34 -0.11 -24.25 -13.26
C LEU A 34 -0.54 -25.58 -12.61
N LYS A 35 -1.27 -25.47 -11.50
CA LYS A 35 -1.93 -26.57 -10.80
C LYS A 35 -3.43 -26.38 -10.92
N TYR A 36 -4.16 -27.49 -10.97
CA TYR A 36 -5.61 -27.47 -11.05
C TYR A 36 -6.22 -28.75 -10.50
N LYS A 37 -7.52 -28.70 -10.23
CA LYS A 37 -8.38 -29.84 -9.92
C LYS A 37 -9.35 -30.08 -11.05
N ASP A 38 -9.71 -31.34 -11.32
CA ASP A 38 -10.50 -31.74 -12.49
C ASP A 38 -11.86 -31.04 -12.61
N GLN A 39 -12.42 -30.55 -11.50
CA GLN A 39 -13.68 -29.82 -11.46
C GLN A 39 -13.71 -28.58 -12.37
N ILE A 40 -12.58 -27.89 -12.58
CA ILE A 40 -12.53 -26.72 -13.47
C ILE A 40 -12.70 -27.13 -14.93
N HIS A 41 -12.33 -28.36 -15.29
CA HIS A 41 -12.38 -28.84 -16.67
C HIS A 41 -13.81 -29.03 -17.20
N ASN A 42 -14.79 -29.23 -16.33
CA ASN A 42 -16.20 -29.28 -16.70
C ASN A 42 -16.71 -27.99 -17.36
N TYR A 43 -16.02 -26.88 -17.14
CA TYR A 43 -16.36 -25.55 -17.64
C TYR A 43 -15.34 -25.03 -18.67
N CYS A 44 -14.27 -25.78 -18.90
CA CYS A 44 -13.25 -25.53 -19.91
C CYS A 44 -13.70 -25.97 -21.30
N HIS A 45 -14.51 -25.13 -21.94
CA HIS A 45 -15.07 -25.40 -23.26
C HIS A 45 -14.63 -24.34 -24.25
N TYR A 46 -13.55 -24.64 -24.95
CA TYR A 46 -12.99 -23.81 -26.01
C TYR A 46 -12.78 -24.67 -27.24
N GLU A 47 -12.72 -24.01 -28.40
CA GLU A 47 -12.57 -24.63 -29.72
C GLU A 47 -13.82 -25.45 -30.13
N ASN A 48 -13.84 -25.98 -31.36
CA ASN A 48 -15.00 -26.70 -31.91
C ASN A 48 -15.11 -28.15 -31.40
N ASP A 49 -14.27 -28.53 -30.43
CA ASP A 49 -14.24 -29.86 -29.87
C ASP A 49 -15.31 -30.00 -28.79
N SER A 50 -16.18 -31.00 -28.92
CA SER A 50 -17.33 -31.25 -28.04
C SER A 50 -16.96 -31.83 -26.66
N GLY A 51 -15.68 -31.79 -26.27
CA GLY A 51 -15.15 -32.40 -25.04
C GLY A 51 -14.95 -31.40 -23.89
N ASN A 52 -15.15 -31.85 -22.65
CA ASN A 52 -14.74 -31.11 -21.44
C ASN A 52 -13.20 -31.02 -21.37
N GLY A 53 -12.66 -29.95 -20.78
CA GLY A 53 -11.24 -29.87 -20.42
C GLY A 53 -10.32 -29.12 -21.38
N ASN A 54 -10.86 -28.45 -22.40
CA ASN A 54 -10.11 -27.79 -23.47
C ASN A 54 -9.46 -26.44 -23.07
N CYS A 55 -9.14 -26.25 -21.78
CA CYS A 55 -8.38 -25.09 -21.32
C CYS A 55 -6.88 -25.20 -21.66
N HIS A 56 -6.37 -26.38 -22.04
CA HIS A 56 -4.98 -26.57 -22.50
C HIS A 56 -3.91 -26.02 -21.54
N ASN A 57 -4.13 -26.13 -20.22
CA ASN A 57 -3.26 -25.54 -19.19
C ASN A 57 -3.07 -24.01 -19.32
N ASP A 58 -4.03 -23.31 -19.94
CA ASP A 58 -4.08 -21.86 -19.99
C ASP A 58 -4.87 -21.31 -18.79
N TYR A 59 -4.16 -20.63 -17.89
CA TYR A 59 -4.73 -19.95 -16.73
C TYR A 59 -5.87 -19.00 -17.09
N LEU A 60 -5.77 -18.26 -18.20
CA LEU A 60 -6.79 -17.27 -18.60
C LEU A 60 -8.06 -17.96 -19.09
N LYS A 61 -7.92 -19.07 -19.84
CA LYS A 61 -9.06 -19.94 -20.18
C LYS A 61 -9.72 -20.49 -18.91
N MET A 62 -8.93 -20.96 -17.93
CA MET A 62 -9.45 -21.45 -16.63
C MET A 62 -10.13 -20.35 -15.81
N ALA A 63 -9.59 -19.13 -15.80
CA ALA A 63 -10.22 -17.98 -15.13
C ALA A 63 -11.59 -17.65 -15.74
N SER A 64 -11.71 -17.67 -17.07
CA SER A 64 -12.99 -17.49 -17.75
C SER A 64 -13.96 -18.66 -17.45
N SER A 65 -13.50 -19.91 -17.49
CA SER A 65 -14.29 -21.08 -17.08
C SER A 65 -14.76 -20.99 -15.63
N GLY A 66 -13.93 -20.44 -14.75
CA GLY A 66 -14.27 -20.21 -13.35
C GLY A 66 -15.37 -19.18 -13.17
N VAL A 67 -15.46 -18.15 -14.02
CA VAL A 67 -16.60 -17.21 -14.03
C VAL A 67 -17.90 -17.94 -14.34
N ILE A 68 -17.91 -18.80 -15.37
CA ILE A 68 -19.08 -19.61 -15.73
C ILE A 68 -19.49 -20.52 -14.56
N HIS A 69 -18.53 -21.24 -13.97
CA HIS A 69 -18.77 -22.10 -12.82
C HIS A 69 -19.35 -21.29 -11.65
N LEU A 70 -18.74 -20.16 -11.32
CA LEU A 70 -19.16 -19.35 -10.19
C LEU A 70 -20.59 -18.82 -10.37
N LEU A 71 -20.98 -18.41 -11.57
CA LEU A 71 -22.38 -18.03 -11.84
C LEU A 71 -23.35 -19.20 -11.61
N GLU A 72 -23.00 -20.41 -12.06
CA GLU A 72 -23.82 -21.60 -11.84
C GLU A 72 -23.91 -21.99 -10.36
N ALA A 73 -22.77 -22.03 -9.66
CA ALA A 73 -22.69 -22.40 -8.25
C ALA A 73 -23.47 -21.41 -7.37
N LEU A 74 -23.34 -20.10 -7.64
CA LEU A 74 -24.00 -19.07 -6.84
C LEU A 74 -25.50 -18.95 -7.14
N LYS A 75 -25.99 -19.50 -8.25
CA LYS A 75 -27.41 -19.42 -8.63
C LYS A 75 -28.35 -20.00 -7.57
N LYS A 76 -27.93 -21.05 -6.85
CA LYS A 76 -28.73 -21.71 -5.81
C LYS A 76 -29.10 -20.80 -4.64
N TYR A 77 -28.42 -19.67 -4.49
CA TYR A 77 -28.66 -18.69 -3.43
C TYR A 77 -29.77 -17.69 -3.77
N ASN A 78 -30.42 -17.84 -4.94
CA ASN A 78 -31.54 -17.00 -5.40
C ASN A 78 -31.23 -15.50 -5.43
N LEU A 79 -29.95 -15.14 -5.62
CA LEU A 79 -29.54 -13.75 -5.79
C LEU A 79 -30.09 -13.21 -7.11
N GLU A 80 -30.34 -11.90 -7.16
CA GLU A 80 -30.63 -11.23 -8.42
C GLU A 80 -29.45 -11.37 -9.39
N TYR A 81 -29.74 -11.49 -10.68
CA TYR A 81 -28.70 -11.68 -11.71
C TYR A 81 -27.64 -10.57 -11.71
N ASP A 82 -28.03 -9.34 -11.36
CA ASP A 82 -27.12 -8.21 -11.24
C ASP A 82 -26.07 -8.44 -10.14
N LYS A 83 -26.50 -9.00 -9.00
CA LYS A 83 -25.63 -9.32 -7.86
C LYS A 83 -24.73 -10.53 -8.15
N LEU A 84 -25.26 -11.55 -8.85
CA LEU A 84 -24.46 -12.70 -9.33
C LEU A 84 -23.32 -12.26 -10.24
N ALA A 85 -23.64 -11.40 -11.23
CA ALA A 85 -22.66 -10.85 -12.14
C ALA A 85 -21.59 -10.05 -11.41
N GLU A 86 -21.98 -9.27 -10.39
CA GLU A 86 -21.06 -8.47 -9.61
C GLU A 86 -20.03 -9.32 -8.84
N TYR A 87 -20.46 -10.37 -8.13
CA TYR A 87 -19.54 -11.30 -7.45
C TYR A 87 -18.60 -11.99 -8.43
N ALA A 88 -19.12 -12.43 -9.58
CA ALA A 88 -18.31 -13.10 -10.59
C ALA A 88 -17.23 -12.17 -11.18
N ILE A 89 -17.57 -10.90 -11.42
CA ILE A 89 -16.61 -9.89 -11.91
C ILE A 89 -15.58 -9.53 -10.83
N LEU A 90 -15.99 -9.40 -9.57
CA LEU A 90 -15.06 -9.15 -8.46
C LEU A 90 -14.08 -10.31 -8.26
N TRP A 91 -14.58 -11.54 -8.29
CA TRP A 91 -13.73 -12.73 -8.23
C TRP A 91 -12.78 -12.80 -9.43
N LEU A 92 -13.25 -12.51 -10.64
CA LEU A 92 -12.40 -12.46 -11.83
C LEU A 92 -11.29 -11.42 -11.70
N SER A 93 -11.63 -10.20 -11.26
CA SER A 93 -10.66 -9.13 -10.99
C SER A 93 -9.61 -9.58 -9.97
N TYR A 94 -10.05 -10.22 -8.90
CA TYR A 94 -9.17 -10.78 -7.87
C TYR A 94 -8.23 -11.84 -8.44
N LYS A 95 -8.75 -12.80 -9.20
CA LYS A 95 -7.97 -13.84 -9.88
C LYS A 95 -6.94 -13.26 -10.85
N LEU A 96 -7.35 -12.37 -11.75
CA LEU A 96 -6.44 -11.78 -12.73
C LEU A 96 -5.30 -11.00 -12.07
N ASN A 97 -5.56 -10.31 -10.96
CA ASN A 97 -4.53 -9.62 -10.18
C ASN A 97 -3.54 -10.56 -9.45
N GLN A 98 -3.87 -11.85 -9.29
CA GLN A 98 -2.90 -12.83 -8.79
C GLN A 98 -1.87 -13.22 -9.87
N LYS A 99 -2.19 -13.05 -11.16
CA LYS A 99 -1.29 -13.35 -12.27
C LYS A 99 -0.44 -12.11 -12.63
N PRO A 100 0.89 -12.13 -12.39
CA PRO A 100 1.76 -10.96 -12.61
C PRO A 100 1.93 -10.56 -14.08
N ASN A 101 1.57 -11.43 -15.04
CA ASN A 101 1.78 -11.26 -16.49
C ASN A 101 0.46 -11.26 -17.29
N ASN A 102 -0.62 -10.65 -16.79
CA ASN A 102 -1.80 -10.43 -17.62
C ASN A 102 -1.63 -9.12 -18.44
N ASN A 103 -1.93 -9.16 -19.74
CA ASN A 103 -1.71 -8.03 -20.67
C ASN A 103 -2.94 -7.14 -20.85
N PHE A 104 -3.97 -7.30 -20.01
CA PHE A 104 -5.24 -6.58 -20.18
C PHE A 104 -5.15 -5.20 -19.55
N THR A 105 -5.65 -4.19 -20.26
CA THR A 105 -5.78 -2.83 -19.71
C THR A 105 -7.17 -2.60 -19.13
N LYS A 106 -8.18 -3.30 -19.67
CA LYS A 106 -9.57 -3.29 -19.23
C LYS A 106 -10.06 -4.73 -19.06
N LEU A 107 -11.02 -4.95 -18.15
CA LEU A 107 -11.65 -6.27 -18.02
C LEU A 107 -12.41 -6.68 -19.27
N ASN A 108 -12.95 -5.73 -20.04
CA ASN A 108 -13.63 -6.01 -21.30
C ASN A 108 -12.70 -6.69 -22.32
N ASP A 109 -11.41 -6.34 -22.34
CA ASP A 109 -10.42 -6.99 -23.21
C ASP A 109 -10.30 -8.49 -22.88
N PHE A 110 -10.37 -8.87 -21.59
CA PHE A 110 -10.40 -10.26 -21.17
C PHE A 110 -11.73 -10.93 -21.54
N TYR A 111 -12.84 -10.23 -21.34
CA TYR A 111 -14.17 -10.72 -21.66
C TYR A 111 -14.28 -11.12 -23.14
N ASP A 112 -13.96 -10.22 -24.06
CA ASP A 112 -14.04 -10.45 -25.51
C ASP A 112 -13.10 -11.60 -25.94
N ASN A 113 -11.93 -11.72 -25.29
CA ASN A 113 -10.93 -12.70 -25.69
C ASN A 113 -11.11 -14.09 -25.09
N TYR A 114 -11.76 -14.21 -23.93
CA TYR A 114 -11.82 -15.46 -23.16
C TYR A 114 -13.23 -15.84 -22.71
N ILE A 115 -14.07 -14.89 -22.26
CA ILE A 115 -15.42 -15.21 -21.78
C ILE A 115 -16.36 -15.44 -22.97
N GLU A 116 -16.41 -14.53 -23.93
CA GLU A 116 -17.28 -14.67 -25.11
C GLU A 116 -16.92 -15.90 -25.97
N LYS A 117 -15.64 -16.31 -25.94
CA LYS A 117 -15.14 -17.47 -26.69
C LYS A 117 -15.37 -18.81 -26.00
N ASN A 118 -15.85 -18.82 -24.75
CA ASN A 118 -16.19 -20.05 -24.06
C ASN A 118 -17.54 -20.56 -24.59
N ASN A 119 -17.64 -21.82 -25.01
CA ASN A 119 -18.88 -22.36 -25.59
C ASN A 119 -20.06 -22.40 -24.60
N TYR A 120 -19.82 -22.28 -23.29
CA TYR A 120 -20.89 -22.13 -22.30
C TYR A 120 -21.53 -20.74 -22.30
N TYR A 121 -20.86 -19.73 -22.86
CA TYR A 121 -21.27 -18.34 -22.79
C TYR A 121 -22.74 -18.09 -23.22
N ASN A 122 -23.18 -18.74 -24.29
CA ASN A 122 -24.56 -18.63 -24.80
C ASN A 122 -25.52 -19.71 -24.24
N LYS A 123 -25.06 -20.59 -23.35
CA LYS A 123 -25.92 -21.60 -22.72
C LYS A 123 -26.81 -20.95 -21.67
N LYS A 124 -27.99 -21.55 -21.48
CA LYS A 124 -28.90 -21.18 -20.39
C LYS A 124 -28.31 -21.61 -19.06
N ILE A 125 -28.44 -20.76 -18.06
CA ILE A 125 -28.02 -21.08 -16.69
C ILE A 125 -28.99 -22.07 -16.01
N ASN A 126 -30.26 -22.10 -16.45
CA ASN A 126 -31.30 -22.97 -15.93
C ASN A 126 -32.19 -23.51 -17.08
N SER A 127 -32.87 -24.64 -16.86
CA SER A 127 -33.87 -25.18 -17.78
C SER A 127 -35.12 -24.31 -17.87
N ASP A 128 -35.48 -23.66 -16.76
CA ASP A 128 -36.79 -23.00 -16.58
C ASP A 128 -36.78 -21.51 -16.93
N ASP A 129 -35.59 -20.93 -17.12
CA ASP A 129 -35.38 -19.53 -17.48
C ASP A 129 -34.60 -19.46 -18.80
N ASN A 130 -35.02 -18.58 -19.71
CA ASN A 130 -34.32 -18.36 -20.98
C ASN A 130 -33.03 -17.56 -20.82
N THR A 131 -32.71 -17.10 -19.61
CA THR A 131 -31.49 -16.33 -19.28
C THR A 131 -30.22 -17.15 -19.50
N THR A 132 -29.29 -16.58 -20.27
CA THR A 132 -27.97 -17.16 -20.55
C THR A 132 -26.87 -16.58 -19.66
N TYR A 133 -25.68 -17.22 -19.60
CA TYR A 133 -24.53 -16.64 -18.89
C TYR A 133 -24.15 -15.26 -19.45
N LYS A 134 -24.21 -15.12 -20.77
CA LYS A 134 -24.08 -13.84 -21.47
C LYS A 134 -25.00 -12.77 -20.88
N ASP A 135 -26.29 -13.05 -20.77
CA ASP A 135 -27.29 -12.09 -20.29
C ASP A 135 -26.99 -11.62 -18.86
N ILE A 136 -26.53 -12.54 -18.01
CA ILE A 136 -26.17 -12.24 -16.62
C ILE A 136 -24.94 -11.32 -16.59
N ILE A 137 -23.85 -11.70 -17.25
CA ILE A 137 -22.61 -10.94 -17.21
C ILE A 137 -22.81 -9.54 -17.82
N TYR A 138 -23.60 -9.43 -18.90
CA TYR A 138 -23.91 -8.14 -19.54
C TYR A 138 -24.67 -7.16 -18.65
N LYS A 139 -25.39 -7.62 -17.60
CA LYS A 139 -26.06 -6.72 -16.65
C LYS A 139 -25.09 -5.82 -15.89
N LYS A 140 -23.83 -6.25 -15.72
CA LYS A 140 -22.74 -5.48 -15.10
C LYS A 140 -21.64 -5.09 -16.11
N LYS A 141 -22.05 -4.77 -17.34
CA LYS A 141 -21.15 -4.31 -18.41
C LYS A 141 -20.34 -3.08 -18.02
N ASP A 142 -20.92 -2.20 -17.23
CA ASP A 142 -20.27 -1.03 -16.66
C ASP A 142 -19.07 -1.39 -15.76
N LEU A 143 -19.19 -2.43 -14.92
CA LEU A 143 -18.07 -2.97 -14.15
C LEU A 143 -16.99 -3.60 -15.04
N MET A 144 -17.38 -4.32 -16.10
CA MET A 144 -16.42 -4.92 -17.06
C MET A 144 -15.63 -3.87 -17.85
N ASN A 145 -16.20 -2.70 -18.08
CA ASN A 145 -15.52 -1.60 -18.76
C ASN A 145 -14.51 -0.86 -17.87
N MET A 146 -14.44 -1.18 -16.57
CA MET A 146 -13.45 -0.58 -15.69
C MET A 146 -12.03 -0.97 -16.10
N ASN A 147 -11.11 -0.01 -15.94
CA ASN A 147 -9.69 -0.26 -16.07
C ASN A 147 -9.25 -1.29 -15.01
N ILE A 148 -8.42 -2.27 -15.39
CA ILE A 148 -8.02 -3.35 -14.48
C ILE A 148 -7.30 -2.82 -13.22
N ASN A 149 -6.58 -1.70 -13.35
CA ASN A 149 -5.90 -1.04 -12.22
C ASN A 149 -6.87 -0.35 -11.26
N GLU A 150 -8.06 0.02 -11.75
CA GLU A 150 -9.11 0.64 -10.93
C GLU A 150 -9.92 -0.40 -10.18
N ILE A 151 -10.41 -1.43 -10.88
CA ILE A 151 -11.15 -2.50 -10.22
C ILE A 151 -10.25 -3.33 -9.28
N SER A 152 -8.96 -3.45 -9.57
CA SER A 152 -8.02 -4.13 -8.68
C SER A 152 -7.78 -3.43 -7.34
N LYS A 153 -8.19 -2.16 -7.18
CA LYS A 153 -8.21 -1.49 -5.88
C LYS A 153 -9.12 -2.21 -4.88
N PHE A 154 -10.20 -2.83 -5.37
CA PHE A 154 -11.15 -3.59 -4.55
C PHE A 154 -10.69 -4.99 -4.18
N ASN A 155 -9.63 -5.52 -4.82
CA ASN A 155 -9.18 -6.89 -4.62
C ASN A 155 -8.68 -7.15 -3.20
N ARG A 156 -8.07 -6.16 -2.54
CA ARG A 156 -7.63 -6.30 -1.15
C ARG A 156 -8.81 -6.37 -0.18
N PRO A 157 -9.76 -5.42 -0.15
CA PRO A 157 -10.93 -5.52 0.73
C PRO A 157 -11.80 -6.75 0.40
N PHE A 158 -11.95 -7.11 -0.88
CA PHE A 158 -12.61 -8.36 -1.27
C PHE A 158 -11.90 -9.59 -0.67
N ASN A 159 -10.57 -9.68 -0.79
CA ASN A 159 -9.81 -10.76 -0.19
C ASN A 159 -9.90 -10.78 1.34
N ILE A 160 -9.93 -9.61 2.00
CA ILE A 160 -10.10 -9.55 3.45
C ILE A 160 -11.45 -10.16 3.85
N LEU A 161 -12.55 -9.75 3.21
CA LEU A 161 -13.87 -10.36 3.44
C LEU A 161 -13.85 -11.85 3.17
N PHE A 162 -13.33 -12.24 2.01
CA PHE A 162 -13.17 -13.64 1.61
C PHE A 162 -12.46 -14.49 2.70
N GLN A 163 -11.38 -13.98 3.28
CA GLN A 163 -10.66 -14.67 4.35
C GLN A 163 -11.44 -14.71 5.67
N MET A 164 -12.16 -13.65 6.02
CA MET A 164 -12.97 -13.61 7.25
C MET A 164 -14.14 -14.59 7.17
N TYR A 165 -14.84 -14.64 6.04
CA TYR A 165 -15.90 -15.60 5.76
C TYR A 165 -15.37 -17.05 5.74
N HIS A 166 -14.22 -17.30 5.12
CA HIS A 166 -13.60 -18.64 5.13
C HIS A 166 -13.23 -19.09 6.54
N LYS A 167 -12.59 -18.22 7.34
CA LYS A 167 -12.18 -18.54 8.71
C LYS A 167 -13.35 -18.87 9.61
N TYR A 168 -14.49 -18.19 9.46
CA TYR A 168 -15.71 -18.52 10.18
C TYR A 168 -16.13 -20.00 10.00
N HIS A 169 -15.93 -20.56 8.81
CA HIS A 169 -16.38 -21.91 8.46
C HIS A 169 -15.39 -23.03 8.83
N VAL A 170 -14.08 -22.79 8.75
CA VAL A 170 -13.06 -23.86 8.72
C VAL A 170 -12.22 -23.94 10.00
N GLU A 171 -11.96 -22.82 10.65
CA GLU A 171 -11.13 -22.74 11.85
C GLU A 171 -12.01 -22.23 12.99
N ASN A 172 -12.25 -23.03 14.04
CA ASN A 172 -12.94 -22.55 15.25
C ASN A 172 -12.53 -21.10 15.55
N TRP A 173 -13.50 -20.20 15.51
CA TRP A 173 -13.27 -18.77 15.45
C TRP A 173 -12.28 -18.31 16.52
N ASN A 174 -11.19 -17.66 16.09
CA ASN A 174 -10.33 -16.91 16.99
C ASN A 174 -10.60 -15.41 16.83
N TYR A 175 -10.96 -14.75 17.94
CA TYR A 175 -11.39 -13.35 17.97
C TYR A 175 -10.32 -12.39 17.43
N GLU A 176 -9.07 -12.56 17.86
CA GLU A 176 -7.99 -11.60 17.63
C GLU A 176 -7.56 -11.50 16.14
N PRO A 177 -7.43 -12.60 15.39
CA PRO A 177 -7.24 -12.55 13.93
C PRO A 177 -8.39 -11.91 13.17
N ASN A 178 -9.65 -12.18 13.56
CA ASN A 178 -10.82 -11.66 12.86
C ASN A 178 -11.02 -10.16 13.10
N LEU A 179 -10.77 -9.67 14.32
CA LEU A 179 -10.73 -8.23 14.60
C LEU A 179 -9.65 -7.52 13.79
N THR A 180 -8.50 -8.17 13.59
CA THR A 180 -7.43 -7.63 12.75
C THR A 180 -7.88 -7.47 11.30
N TYR A 181 -8.54 -8.49 10.73
CA TYR A 181 -9.09 -8.38 9.39
C TYR A 181 -10.20 -7.33 9.29
N ALA A 182 -11.07 -7.24 10.29
CA ALA A 182 -12.14 -6.24 10.32
C ALA A 182 -11.60 -4.79 10.33
N LYS A 183 -10.56 -4.53 11.12
CA LYS A 183 -9.84 -3.24 11.11
C LYS A 183 -9.21 -2.95 9.75
N ALA A 184 -8.49 -3.92 9.19
CA ALA A 184 -7.89 -3.78 7.87
C ALA A 184 -8.95 -3.55 6.77
N PHE A 185 -10.12 -4.20 6.86
CA PHE A 185 -11.22 -3.96 5.94
C PHE A 185 -11.74 -2.52 6.04
N ALA A 186 -12.02 -2.05 7.26
CA ALA A 186 -12.52 -0.69 7.47
C ALA A 186 -11.54 0.38 6.95
N GLU A 187 -10.23 0.16 7.13
CA GLU A 187 -9.18 1.04 6.59
C GLU A 187 -9.16 1.08 5.05
N GLU A 188 -9.19 -0.08 4.39
CA GLU A 188 -9.21 -0.17 2.92
C GLU A 188 -10.52 0.40 2.36
N PHE A 189 -11.64 0.13 3.03
CA PHE A 189 -12.95 0.63 2.67
C PHE A 189 -12.98 2.16 2.72
N GLU A 190 -12.45 2.78 3.78
CA GLU A 190 -12.39 4.23 3.92
C GLU A 190 -11.53 4.89 2.83
N GLN A 191 -10.41 4.27 2.45
CA GLN A 191 -9.59 4.76 1.33
C GLN A 191 -10.37 4.75 0.02
N LEU A 192 -11.06 3.64 -0.26
CA LEU A 192 -11.87 3.53 -1.47
C LEU A 192 -13.03 4.51 -1.45
N TYR A 193 -13.69 4.66 -0.29
CA TYR A 193 -14.79 5.60 -0.08
C TYR A 193 -14.41 7.04 -0.37
N ASN A 194 -13.20 7.43 0.00
CA ASN A 194 -12.70 8.79 -0.18
C ASN A 194 -12.08 9.05 -1.56
N ASP A 195 -11.97 8.03 -2.43
CA ASP A 195 -11.48 8.19 -3.80
C ASP A 195 -12.42 9.15 -4.57
N PHE A 196 -11.84 10.04 -5.39
CA PHE A 196 -12.62 10.99 -6.19
C PHE A 196 -13.52 10.30 -7.22
N LYS A 197 -13.26 9.02 -7.53
CA LYS A 197 -14.07 8.18 -8.41
C LYS A 197 -15.30 7.56 -7.71
N ASN A 198 -15.40 7.65 -6.38
CA ASN A 198 -16.60 7.25 -5.64
C ASN A 198 -17.72 8.28 -5.83
N ILE A 199 -18.30 8.31 -7.03
CA ILE A 199 -19.39 9.19 -7.43
C ILE A 199 -20.68 8.39 -7.40
N GLU A 200 -21.74 8.94 -6.80
CA GLU A 200 -23.05 8.28 -6.72
C GLU A 200 -23.50 7.69 -8.07
N GLY A 201 -23.95 6.44 -8.06
CA GLY A 201 -24.36 5.69 -9.27
C GLY A 201 -23.22 5.12 -10.12
N SER A 202 -21.96 5.43 -9.81
CA SER A 202 -20.82 4.90 -10.57
C SER A 202 -20.59 3.39 -10.32
N PRO A 203 -19.98 2.67 -11.27
CA PRO A 203 -19.45 1.30 -11.08
C PRO A 203 -18.62 1.14 -9.80
N TYR A 204 -17.84 2.17 -9.48
CA TYR A 204 -16.98 2.21 -8.31
C TYR A 204 -17.79 2.18 -7.00
N THR A 205 -18.82 3.03 -6.92
CA THR A 205 -19.72 3.10 -5.76
C THR A 205 -20.57 1.84 -5.61
N GLN A 206 -20.97 1.21 -6.73
CA GLN A 206 -21.68 -0.07 -6.70
C GLN A 206 -20.87 -1.17 -6.03
N ILE A 207 -19.62 -1.39 -6.47
CA ILE A 207 -18.72 -2.38 -5.86
C ILE A 207 -18.50 -2.08 -4.39
N LEU A 208 -18.26 -0.79 -4.06
CA LEU A 208 -18.04 -0.37 -2.69
C LEU A 208 -19.25 -0.67 -1.81
N SER A 209 -20.47 -0.39 -2.30
CA SER A 209 -21.71 -0.71 -1.59
C SER A 209 -21.84 -2.21 -1.33
N THR A 210 -21.48 -3.08 -2.27
CA THR A 210 -21.51 -4.53 -2.05
C THR A 210 -20.53 -4.96 -0.98
N LEU A 211 -19.28 -4.50 -1.03
CA LEU A 211 -18.30 -4.83 0.02
C LEU A 211 -18.73 -4.29 1.40
N SER A 212 -19.35 -3.10 1.45
CA SER A 212 -19.92 -2.53 2.67
C SER A 212 -20.98 -3.45 3.27
N ASN A 213 -21.97 -3.82 2.46
CA ASN A 213 -23.11 -4.63 2.88
C ASN A 213 -22.63 -6.02 3.36
N ASP A 214 -21.67 -6.60 2.67
CA ASP A 214 -21.12 -7.91 3.02
C ASP A 214 -20.36 -7.84 4.36
N TYR A 215 -19.58 -6.78 4.56
CA TYR A 215 -18.93 -6.53 5.84
C TYR A 215 -19.92 -6.33 6.98
N ASP A 216 -20.97 -5.52 6.77
CA ASP A 216 -21.98 -5.26 7.80
C ASP A 216 -22.78 -6.53 8.14
N ASN A 217 -23.07 -7.37 7.14
CA ASN A 217 -23.67 -8.68 7.34
C ASN A 217 -22.79 -9.59 8.20
N LEU A 218 -21.50 -9.67 7.88
CA LEU A 218 -20.53 -10.41 8.68
C LEU A 218 -20.46 -9.85 10.10
N LYS A 219 -20.29 -8.53 10.26
CA LYS A 219 -20.25 -7.85 11.55
C LYS A 219 -21.49 -8.11 12.40
N ASN A 220 -22.69 -8.02 11.82
CA ASN A 220 -23.95 -8.25 12.54
C ASN A 220 -24.06 -9.69 13.04
N LYS A 221 -23.58 -10.64 12.25
CA LYS A 221 -23.50 -12.04 12.66
C LYS A 221 -22.57 -12.22 13.86
N TYR A 222 -21.48 -11.46 13.88
CA TYR A 222 -20.46 -11.50 14.92
C TYR A 222 -20.86 -10.72 16.19
N SER A 223 -21.81 -9.80 16.07
CA SER A 223 -22.29 -8.94 17.17
C SER A 223 -23.09 -9.69 18.25
N LYS A 224 -23.43 -10.96 18.01
CA LYS A 224 -24.07 -11.85 19.01
C LYS A 224 -23.07 -12.40 20.03
N ASP A 225 -21.78 -12.42 19.71
CA ASP A 225 -20.70 -12.76 20.65
C ASP A 225 -20.16 -11.48 21.30
N ILE A 226 -20.48 -11.26 22.58
CA ILE A 226 -20.21 -10.05 23.39
C ILE A 226 -18.72 -9.61 23.38
N SER A 227 -17.80 -10.49 22.96
CA SER A 227 -16.38 -10.20 22.87
C SER A 227 -15.96 -9.41 21.61
N CYS A 228 -16.82 -9.24 20.59
CA CYS A 228 -16.40 -8.80 19.26
C CYS A 228 -16.84 -7.38 18.86
N ASN A 229 -15.98 -6.38 19.08
CA ASN A 229 -16.25 -4.99 18.67
C ASN A 229 -15.63 -4.68 17.29
N PHE A 230 -16.25 -5.15 16.21
CA PHE A 230 -15.83 -4.81 14.84
C PHE A 230 -16.06 -3.32 14.55
N PRO A 231 -15.09 -2.64 13.91
CA PRO A 231 -15.25 -1.23 13.58
C PRO A 231 -16.48 -1.03 12.70
N SER A 232 -17.23 0.04 12.94
CA SER A 232 -18.26 0.51 12.02
C SER A 232 -17.61 1.18 10.82
N LEU A 233 -18.20 0.97 9.65
CA LEU A 233 -17.81 1.72 8.45
C LEU A 233 -18.35 3.15 8.61
N SER A 234 -17.48 4.15 8.49
CA SER A 234 -17.90 5.55 8.53
C SER A 234 -18.48 5.93 7.17
N ILE A 235 -19.81 5.91 7.05
CA ILE A 235 -20.51 6.27 5.80
C ILE A 235 -20.94 7.75 5.90
N ILE A 236 -20.51 8.58 4.95
CA ILE A 236 -20.96 9.98 4.76
C ILE A 236 -21.39 10.13 3.31
N GLU A 237 -22.70 10.13 3.03
CA GLU A 237 -23.35 10.14 1.69
C GLU A 237 -22.43 10.39 0.47
N PRO A 238 -22.46 9.51 -0.57
CA PRO A 238 -21.59 9.62 -1.73
C PRO A 238 -21.67 11.01 -2.38
N LYS A 239 -20.54 11.47 -2.95
CA LYS A 239 -20.45 12.81 -3.55
C LYS A 239 -21.46 12.96 -4.68
N LYS A 240 -22.44 13.83 -4.48
CA LYS A 240 -23.33 14.32 -5.55
C LYS A 240 -22.53 15.21 -6.49
N ILE A 241 -22.76 15.06 -7.80
CA ILE A 241 -22.12 15.90 -8.82
C ILE A 241 -22.66 17.34 -8.66
N SER A 242 -21.83 18.25 -8.14
CA SER A 242 -22.09 19.69 -8.23
C SER A 242 -21.45 20.23 -9.51
N VAL A 243 -22.28 20.67 -10.45
CA VAL A 243 -21.84 21.49 -11.59
C VAL A 243 -21.75 22.93 -11.10
N GLU A 244 -20.54 23.48 -10.92
CA GLU A 244 -20.20 24.90 -11.21
C GLU A 244 -18.78 25.33 -10.80
N ASN A 245 -18.03 25.76 -11.82
CA ASN A 245 -17.18 26.96 -11.99
C ASN A 245 -16.18 27.47 -10.93
N SER A 246 -15.02 27.83 -11.48
CA SER A 246 -13.86 28.56 -10.97
C SER A 246 -14.13 29.94 -10.37
N ALA A 247 -13.47 30.29 -9.26
CA ALA A 247 -12.81 31.58 -9.00
C ALA A 247 -12.05 31.59 -7.65
N GLU A 248 -10.93 32.32 -7.62
CA GLU A 248 -10.00 32.58 -6.50
C GLU A 248 -10.63 33.36 -5.32
N HIS A 249 -10.04 33.33 -4.12
CA HIS A 249 -9.14 34.40 -3.61
C HIS A 249 -8.63 34.17 -2.18
N SER A 250 -7.47 34.79 -1.93
CA SER A 250 -6.57 34.81 -0.78
C SER A 250 -7.04 35.61 0.45
N GLY A 251 -6.45 35.33 1.62
CA GLY A 251 -6.46 36.22 2.79
C GLY A 251 -5.61 35.72 3.96
N LEU A 252 -4.50 36.42 4.26
CA LEU A 252 -3.55 36.21 5.37
C LEU A 252 -3.95 37.03 6.61
N SER A 253 -3.55 36.58 7.81
CA SER A 253 -3.39 37.42 9.01
C SER A 253 -2.45 36.76 10.03
N SER A 254 -1.44 37.50 10.47
CA SER A 254 -0.31 37.13 11.33
C SER A 254 -0.45 37.66 12.76
N VAL A 255 0.14 36.98 13.76
CA VAL A 255 0.59 37.55 15.05
C VAL A 255 1.91 36.89 15.47
N GLU A 256 2.89 37.69 15.90
CA GLU A 256 4.27 37.33 16.26
C GLU A 256 4.43 36.81 17.70
N THR A 257 5.40 35.91 17.94
CA THR A 257 6.34 36.00 19.10
C THR A 257 7.64 35.21 18.84
N LEU A 258 8.74 35.73 19.41
CA LEU A 258 10.14 35.50 19.06
C LEU A 258 10.65 34.04 19.07
N GLY A 259 11.49 33.74 18.07
CA GLY A 259 12.70 32.93 18.28
C GLY A 259 12.81 31.58 17.56
N GLN A 260 12.22 31.37 16.38
CA GLN A 260 12.50 30.20 15.54
C GLN A 260 12.55 30.60 14.05
N THR A 261 13.47 30.00 13.31
CA THR A 261 13.66 30.13 11.86
C THR A 261 12.32 30.03 11.12
N SER A 262 12.01 31.02 10.28
CA SER A 262 10.66 31.27 9.72
C SER A 262 10.19 30.29 8.63
N TYR A 263 10.70 29.05 8.59
CA TYR A 263 10.25 28.07 7.62
C TYR A 263 9.14 27.20 8.19
N SER A 264 8.10 26.94 7.39
CA SER A 264 7.15 25.90 7.73
C SER A 264 7.77 24.55 7.41
N ILE A 265 7.85 23.65 8.40
CA ILE A 265 8.22 22.24 8.17
C ILE A 265 7.34 21.57 7.09
N LYS A 266 6.12 22.09 6.90
CA LYS A 266 5.22 21.73 5.80
C LYS A 266 5.81 22.03 4.41
N ASP A 267 6.46 23.18 4.26
CA ASP A 267 7.11 23.57 2.99
C ASP A 267 8.34 22.70 2.73
N LEU A 268 9.06 22.32 3.79
CA LEU A 268 10.16 21.37 3.73
C LEU A 268 9.70 20.00 3.21
N TYR A 269 8.64 19.43 3.78
CA TYR A 269 8.04 18.17 3.29
C TYR A 269 7.41 18.30 1.89
N SER A 270 7.04 19.51 1.47
CA SER A 270 6.60 19.76 0.09
C SER A 270 7.73 19.59 -0.92
N GLU A 271 8.98 19.93 -0.58
CA GLU A 271 10.13 19.72 -1.48
C GLU A 271 10.44 18.23 -1.66
N PHE A 272 10.32 17.44 -0.58
CA PHE A 272 10.44 15.98 -0.66
C PHE A 272 9.43 15.36 -1.62
N ASN A 273 8.15 15.69 -1.46
CA ASN A 273 7.08 15.18 -2.33
C ASN A 273 7.26 15.62 -3.79
N LYS A 274 7.77 16.85 -4.00
CA LYS A 274 8.10 17.32 -5.34
C LYS A 274 9.17 16.43 -5.96
N ILE A 275 10.32 16.29 -5.31
CA ILE A 275 11.46 15.52 -5.84
C ILE A 275 11.12 14.03 -6.02
N ASP A 276 10.33 13.44 -5.11
CA ASP A 276 9.87 12.05 -5.23
C ASP A 276 9.11 11.79 -6.54
N GLY A 277 8.37 12.78 -7.05
CA GLY A 277 7.62 12.70 -8.31
C GLY A 277 8.42 13.05 -9.57
N GLU A 278 9.67 13.51 -9.45
CA GLU A 278 10.46 13.99 -10.59
C GLU A 278 11.28 12.88 -11.26
N PHE A 279 11.44 11.73 -10.60
CA PHE A 279 12.07 10.55 -11.17
C PHE A 279 11.55 9.28 -10.51
N GLY A 280 11.57 8.19 -11.27
CA GLY A 280 10.99 6.95 -10.80
C GLY A 280 11.06 5.85 -11.86
N VAL A 281 10.35 4.79 -11.55
CA VAL A 281 10.18 3.66 -12.45
C VAL A 281 8.71 3.48 -12.76
N THR A 282 8.38 3.41 -14.05
CA THR A 282 7.03 3.16 -14.54
C THR A 282 7.00 1.90 -15.38
N MET A 283 5.80 1.37 -15.63
CA MET A 283 5.62 0.25 -16.54
C MET A 283 5.09 0.78 -17.87
N GLN A 284 5.84 0.58 -18.96
CA GLN A 284 5.39 0.85 -20.32
C GLN A 284 5.55 -0.41 -21.15
N ASN A 285 4.47 -0.86 -21.80
CA ASN A 285 4.46 -2.05 -22.67
C ASN A 285 5.06 -3.32 -22.01
N GLY A 286 4.79 -3.52 -20.71
CA GLY A 286 5.28 -4.70 -19.97
C GLY A 286 6.78 -4.64 -19.63
N ARG A 287 7.46 -3.53 -19.90
CA ARG A 287 8.84 -3.28 -19.48
C ARG A 287 8.87 -2.19 -18.42
N THR A 288 9.76 -2.38 -17.47
CA THR A 288 10.21 -1.37 -16.54
C THR A 288 10.89 -0.26 -17.32
N VAL A 289 10.34 0.96 -17.28
CA VAL A 289 10.90 2.14 -17.90
C VAL A 289 11.19 3.16 -16.80
N GLU A 290 12.47 3.46 -16.66
CA GLU A 290 12.95 4.53 -15.80
C GLU A 290 12.58 5.88 -16.44
N PHE A 291 12.10 6.83 -15.64
CA PHE A 291 11.87 8.20 -16.08
C PHE A 291 12.61 9.18 -15.17
N SER A 292 13.02 10.30 -15.76
CA SER A 292 13.63 11.43 -15.08
C SER A 292 13.18 12.71 -15.78
N ASN A 293 12.56 13.60 -15.03
CA ASN A 293 12.10 14.89 -15.53
C ASN A 293 13.27 15.86 -15.70
N GLU A 294 13.02 16.94 -16.45
CA GLU A 294 14.02 17.98 -16.72
C GLU A 294 14.59 18.63 -15.44
N SER A 295 13.80 18.66 -14.37
CA SER A 295 14.23 19.20 -13.08
C SER A 295 15.40 18.41 -12.47
N ILE A 296 15.40 17.09 -12.59
CA ILE A 296 16.46 16.19 -12.12
C ILE A 296 17.63 16.16 -13.09
N ASN A 297 17.34 16.18 -14.40
CA ASN A 297 18.33 16.15 -15.48
C ASN A 297 19.41 17.24 -15.34
N ARG A 298 19.05 18.42 -14.83
CA ARG A 298 20.01 19.51 -14.53
C ARG A 298 21.10 19.13 -13.52
N TYR A 299 20.84 18.18 -12.64
CA TYR A 299 21.74 17.67 -11.61
C TYR A 299 22.39 16.33 -11.98
N CYS A 300 22.30 15.92 -13.26
CA CYS A 300 22.89 14.72 -13.80
C CYS A 300 24.27 14.89 -14.50
N PRO A 301 25.18 15.83 -14.15
CA PRO A 301 26.46 15.89 -14.82
C PRO A 301 27.36 14.74 -14.31
N TYR A 302 27.51 13.72 -15.15
CA TYR A 302 28.47 12.64 -15.00
C TYR A 302 29.41 12.70 -16.21
N ASN A 303 30.50 13.47 -16.09
CA ASN A 303 31.63 13.64 -17.02
C ASN A 303 31.33 13.43 -18.53
N SER A 304 31.28 14.56 -19.24
CA SER A 304 30.54 14.88 -20.46
C SER A 304 30.95 14.22 -21.79
N THR A 305 29.94 13.80 -22.57
CA THR A 305 29.92 13.98 -24.04
C THR A 305 28.69 14.72 -24.55
N TYR A 306 27.62 14.84 -23.74
CA TYR A 306 26.36 15.47 -24.15
C TYR A 306 26.13 16.74 -23.34
N LYS A 307 26.04 17.88 -24.04
CA LYS A 307 25.82 19.22 -23.46
C LYS A 307 24.46 19.40 -22.76
N ASN A 308 23.56 18.41 -22.80
CA ASN A 308 22.23 18.47 -22.20
C ASN A 308 22.09 17.36 -21.16
N GLY A 309 22.63 17.60 -19.95
CA GLY A 309 22.70 16.66 -18.83
C GLY A 309 21.43 15.82 -18.64
N TYR A 310 21.56 14.52 -18.85
CA TYR A 310 20.51 13.53 -18.66
C TYR A 310 21.11 12.37 -17.87
N CYS A 311 20.36 11.86 -16.90
CA CYS A 311 20.76 10.69 -16.12
C CYS A 311 20.55 9.42 -16.94
N ILE A 312 21.62 8.66 -17.22
CA ILE A 312 21.55 7.49 -18.09
C ILE A 312 20.80 6.30 -17.47
N ASN A 313 20.61 6.31 -16.16
CA ASN A 313 19.86 5.31 -15.42
C ASN A 313 19.28 5.85 -14.11
N TYR A 314 18.40 5.05 -13.49
CA TYR A 314 17.73 5.36 -12.23
C TYR A 314 18.70 5.69 -11.09
N LEU A 315 19.87 5.03 -11.03
CA LEU A 315 20.85 5.25 -9.97
C LEU A 315 21.51 6.64 -10.09
N GLN A 316 21.78 7.10 -11.32
CA GLN A 316 22.18 8.48 -11.55
C GLN A 316 21.06 9.46 -11.18
N SER A 317 19.79 9.15 -11.53
CA SER A 317 18.64 10.00 -11.16
C SER A 317 18.48 10.11 -9.65
N ALA A 318 18.64 9.00 -8.93
CA ALA A 318 18.58 8.97 -7.47
C ALA A 318 19.69 9.80 -6.82
N SER A 319 20.92 9.73 -7.35
CA SER A 319 22.03 10.55 -6.86
C SER A 319 21.82 12.04 -7.18
N SER A 320 21.27 12.34 -8.35
CA SER A 320 20.96 13.71 -8.77
C SER A 320 19.81 14.29 -7.93
N GLY A 321 18.84 13.46 -7.56
CA GLY A 321 17.77 13.79 -6.62
C GLY A 321 18.28 14.16 -5.22
N VAL A 322 19.36 13.53 -4.75
CA VAL A 322 20.03 13.92 -3.48
C VAL A 322 20.59 15.34 -3.56
N ILE A 323 21.30 15.66 -4.65
CA ILE A 323 21.87 17.01 -4.86
C ILE A 323 20.75 18.05 -5.01
N HIS A 324 19.72 17.74 -5.80
CA HIS A 324 18.57 18.61 -5.98
C HIS A 324 17.84 18.87 -4.66
N LEU A 325 17.66 17.84 -3.82
CA LEU A 325 17.03 18.02 -2.51
C LEU A 325 17.88 18.90 -1.59
N LEU A 326 19.21 18.72 -1.56
CA LEU A 326 20.09 19.59 -0.78
C LEU A 326 19.96 21.05 -1.23
N GLU A 327 19.90 21.30 -2.53
CA GLU A 327 19.69 22.64 -3.05
C GLU A 327 18.30 23.20 -2.71
N ALA A 328 17.25 22.39 -2.83
CA ALA A 328 15.90 22.80 -2.48
C ALA A 328 15.76 23.13 -0.98
N LEU A 329 16.47 22.40 -0.11
CA LEU A 329 16.39 22.56 1.33
C LEU A 329 17.30 23.66 1.91
N LYS A 330 18.33 24.11 1.17
CA LYS A 330 19.28 25.14 1.67
C LYS A 330 18.60 26.45 2.06
N LYS A 331 17.50 26.81 1.40
CA LYS A 331 16.70 28.01 1.69
C LYS A 331 16.04 28.01 3.07
N TYR A 332 15.94 26.85 3.72
CA TYR A 332 15.35 26.71 5.05
C TYR A 332 16.37 26.85 6.18
N ASN A 333 17.65 27.13 5.89
CA ASN A 333 18.71 27.38 6.88
C ASN A 333 18.78 26.30 7.99
N LEU A 334 18.59 25.05 7.60
CA LEU A 334 18.67 23.90 8.48
C LEU A 334 20.12 23.64 8.90
N GLU A 335 20.33 23.08 10.08
CA GLU A 335 21.64 22.53 10.45
C GLU A 335 22.08 21.49 9.40
N TYR A 336 23.35 21.53 8.99
CA TYR A 336 23.87 20.63 7.96
C TYR A 336 23.72 19.15 8.32
N ASP A 337 23.75 18.82 9.61
CA ASP A 337 23.49 17.46 10.10
C ASP A 337 22.06 17.01 9.77
N LYS A 338 21.07 17.89 9.94
CA LYS A 338 19.66 17.63 9.62
C LYS A 338 19.43 17.56 8.10
N LEU A 339 20.12 18.41 7.32
CA LEU A 339 20.14 18.31 5.85
C LEU A 339 20.66 16.95 5.38
N ALA A 340 21.78 16.50 5.95
CA ALA A 340 22.40 15.22 5.61
C ALA A 340 21.48 14.03 5.96
N GLU A 341 20.86 14.05 7.14
CA GLU A 341 19.87 13.05 7.56
C GLU A 341 18.73 12.93 6.56
N TYR A 342 18.15 14.06 6.14
CA TYR A 342 17.04 14.12 5.22
C TYR A 342 17.35 13.58 3.82
N VAL A 343 18.50 13.95 3.25
CA VAL A 343 18.82 13.52 1.89
C VAL A 343 19.25 12.05 1.82
N ILE A 344 19.87 11.53 2.87
CA ILE A 344 20.16 10.09 3.02
C ILE A 344 18.86 9.32 3.19
N LEU A 345 17.89 9.85 3.95
CA LEU A 345 16.59 9.24 4.13
C LEU A 345 15.79 9.18 2.82
N LEU A 346 15.75 10.27 2.04
CA LEU A 346 15.16 10.26 0.70
C LEU A 346 15.84 9.21 -0.20
N LEU A 347 17.18 9.18 -0.22
CA LEU A 347 17.93 8.22 -1.04
C LEU A 347 17.57 6.77 -0.68
N SER A 348 17.64 6.44 0.61
CA SER A 348 17.28 5.12 1.12
C SER A 348 15.87 4.75 0.68
N TYR A 349 14.93 5.67 0.86
CA TYR A 349 13.54 5.51 0.51
C TYR A 349 13.34 5.24 -0.99
N LYS A 350 13.92 6.06 -1.87
CA LYS A 350 13.83 5.90 -3.35
C LYS A 350 14.49 4.63 -3.85
N LEU A 351 15.64 4.22 -3.31
CA LEU A 351 16.27 2.97 -3.73
C LEU A 351 15.45 1.75 -3.30
N ASN A 352 14.77 1.85 -2.16
CA ASN A 352 13.96 0.75 -1.64
C ASN A 352 12.61 0.60 -2.35
N GLN A 353 12.03 1.68 -2.89
CA GLN A 353 10.77 1.67 -3.64
C GLN A 353 10.69 0.57 -4.74
N HIS A 354 11.82 0.24 -5.39
CA HIS A 354 11.85 -0.71 -6.49
C HIS A 354 12.75 -1.92 -6.21
N PRO A 355 12.29 -3.16 -6.47
CA PRO A 355 13.03 -4.39 -6.16
C PRO A 355 14.41 -4.52 -6.79
N GLU A 356 14.53 -3.93 -7.98
CA GLU A 356 15.75 -3.93 -8.79
C GLU A 356 16.89 -3.23 -8.05
N TYR A 357 16.58 -2.13 -7.36
CA TYR A 357 17.57 -1.32 -6.63
C TYR A 357 17.50 -1.50 -5.12
N SER A 358 16.47 -2.17 -4.58
CA SER A 358 16.27 -2.33 -3.12
C SER A 358 17.38 -3.14 -2.42
N ARG A 359 18.27 -3.79 -3.18
CA ARG A 359 19.44 -4.52 -2.66
C ARG A 359 20.72 -3.68 -2.70
N THR A 360 20.65 -2.46 -3.20
CA THR A 360 21.79 -1.56 -3.30
C THR A 360 22.24 -1.16 -1.90
N LYS A 361 23.52 -1.40 -1.60
CA LYS A 361 24.13 -0.93 -0.35
C LYS A 361 24.42 0.57 -0.50
N LEU A 362 23.95 1.39 0.45
CA LEU A 362 24.08 2.85 0.33
C LEU A 362 25.54 3.33 0.28
N ASN A 363 26.46 2.71 1.04
CA ASN A 363 27.88 3.06 0.94
C ASN A 363 28.46 2.77 -0.48
N ASN A 364 28.10 1.63 -1.08
CA ASN A 364 28.50 1.34 -2.47
C ASN A 364 27.88 2.35 -3.45
N PHE A 365 26.61 2.70 -3.24
CA PHE A 365 25.92 3.71 -4.05
C PHE A 365 26.62 5.07 -3.94
N TYR A 366 27.00 5.47 -2.73
CA TYR A 366 27.68 6.73 -2.47
C TYR A 366 28.96 6.84 -3.30
N THR A 367 29.85 5.85 -3.22
CA THR A 367 31.11 5.85 -3.98
C THR A 367 30.90 5.74 -5.50
N GLN A 368 29.87 5.02 -5.94
CA GLN A 368 29.64 4.80 -7.38
C GLN A 368 28.91 5.94 -8.07
N TYR A 369 27.97 6.61 -7.39
CA TYR A 369 27.06 7.56 -8.01
C TYR A 369 27.11 8.95 -7.38
N ILE A 370 27.26 9.08 -6.05
CA ILE A 370 27.30 10.39 -5.40
C ILE A 370 28.67 11.04 -5.59
N GLU A 371 29.76 10.33 -5.27
CA GLU A 371 31.14 10.85 -5.42
C GLU A 371 31.51 11.17 -6.87
N LYS A 372 30.88 10.48 -7.82
CA LYS A 372 31.12 10.64 -9.27
C LYS A 372 30.25 11.69 -9.94
N ASN A 373 29.28 12.26 -9.24
CA ASN A 373 28.49 13.35 -9.78
C ASN A 373 29.35 14.61 -9.80
N ASP A 374 29.41 15.34 -10.92
CA ASP A 374 30.27 16.52 -11.06
C ASP A 374 29.85 17.66 -10.10
N ASP A 375 28.60 17.64 -9.63
CA ASP A 375 28.10 18.59 -8.64
C ASP A 375 28.58 18.28 -7.22
N TYR A 376 29.13 17.08 -6.96
CA TYR A 376 29.51 16.63 -5.62
C TYR A 376 30.42 17.59 -4.86
N ASN A 377 31.37 18.23 -5.54
CA ASN A 377 32.31 19.19 -4.95
C ASN A 377 31.87 20.65 -5.11
N LYS A 378 30.68 20.91 -5.67
CA LYS A 378 30.15 22.28 -5.75
C LYS A 378 29.78 22.77 -4.35
N LYS A 379 29.98 24.06 -4.15
CA LYS A 379 29.58 24.77 -2.93
C LYS A 379 28.06 24.87 -2.86
N ILE A 380 27.51 24.67 -1.66
CA ILE A 380 26.06 24.80 -1.46
C ILE A 380 25.58 26.27 -1.52
N ASN A 381 26.40 27.18 -0.96
CA ASN A 381 26.19 28.63 -0.92
C ASN A 381 27.44 29.36 -1.40
N SER A 382 27.25 30.56 -1.93
CA SER A 382 28.35 31.41 -2.45
C SER A 382 29.34 31.82 -1.37
N ASP A 383 28.86 32.01 -0.13
CA ASP A 383 29.63 32.53 1.00
C ASP A 383 30.17 31.42 1.94
N ASP A 384 29.67 30.19 1.82
CA ASP A 384 30.11 29.05 2.63
C ASP A 384 31.28 28.30 1.97
N SER A 385 32.19 27.78 2.80
CA SER A 385 33.25 26.86 2.34
C SER A 385 32.77 25.43 2.11
N LEU A 386 31.55 25.11 2.53
CA LEU A 386 31.00 23.75 2.53
C LEU A 386 30.45 23.33 1.16
N THR A 387 30.79 22.12 0.78
CA THR A 387 30.35 21.47 -0.46
C THR A 387 29.23 20.46 -0.19
N TYR A 388 28.52 20.01 -1.23
CA TYR A 388 27.53 18.93 -1.08
C TYR A 388 28.14 17.67 -0.47
N LYS A 389 29.38 17.34 -0.86
CA LYS A 389 30.20 16.31 -0.23
C LYS A 389 30.26 16.47 1.29
N ASP A 390 30.64 17.64 1.78
CA ASP A 390 30.88 17.86 3.21
C ASP A 390 29.61 17.64 4.02
N ILE A 391 28.45 18.01 3.46
CA ILE A 391 27.14 17.80 4.08
C ILE A 391 26.79 16.31 4.10
N ILE A 392 26.78 15.63 2.95
CA ILE A 392 26.35 14.23 2.91
C ILE A 392 27.31 13.35 3.73
N TYR A 393 28.62 13.65 3.72
CA TYR A 393 29.62 12.88 4.44
C TYR A 393 29.48 12.98 5.97
N LYS A 394 28.89 14.06 6.52
CA LYS A 394 28.65 14.21 7.97
C LYS A 394 27.85 13.08 8.59
N LYS A 395 26.93 12.49 7.81
CA LYS A 395 26.06 11.38 8.24
C LYS A 395 26.31 10.11 7.44
N LYS A 396 27.55 9.94 6.94
CA LYS A 396 27.94 8.77 6.14
C LYS A 396 27.68 7.45 6.85
N ASP A 397 27.78 7.44 8.17
CA ASP A 397 27.54 6.29 9.02
C ASP A 397 26.08 5.77 8.96
N LEU A 398 25.10 6.61 8.58
CA LEU A 398 23.74 6.17 8.26
C LEU A 398 23.67 5.29 7.00
N MET A 399 24.69 5.34 6.14
CA MET A 399 24.78 4.58 4.89
C MET A 399 25.58 3.28 5.02
N ASP A 400 26.29 3.08 6.14
CA ASP A 400 27.19 1.95 6.34
C ASP A 400 26.47 0.65 6.77
N ASN A 401 25.26 0.76 7.29
CA ASN A 401 24.44 -0.33 7.79
C ASN A 401 23.07 -0.36 7.09
N ASN A 402 22.52 -1.56 6.90
CA ASN A 402 21.26 -1.74 6.14
C ASN A 402 20.00 -1.36 6.95
N GLU A 403 20.16 -0.84 8.17
CA GLU A 403 19.06 -0.55 9.09
C GLU A 403 18.31 0.74 8.73
N ILE A 404 18.90 1.64 7.94
CA ILE A 404 18.28 2.87 7.43
C ILE A 404 17.00 2.57 6.66
N SER A 405 16.92 1.40 6.03
CA SER A 405 15.72 0.93 5.34
C SER A 405 14.50 0.78 6.26
N LYS A 406 14.71 0.60 7.58
CA LYS A 406 13.63 0.55 8.58
C LYS A 406 12.94 1.90 8.76
N PHE A 407 13.62 3.02 8.49
CA PHE A 407 13.06 4.37 8.58
C PHE A 407 12.21 4.75 7.37
N ASN A 408 12.35 4.03 6.25
CA ASN A 408 11.66 4.37 5.00
C ASN A 408 10.14 4.39 5.14
N TYR A 409 9.57 3.46 5.91
CA TYR A 409 8.13 3.38 6.10
C TYR A 409 7.59 4.50 7.01
N PRO A 410 8.11 4.73 8.23
CA PRO A 410 7.79 5.92 9.03
C PRO A 410 7.95 7.23 8.26
N PHE A 411 9.03 7.38 7.50
CA PHE A 411 9.28 8.56 6.69
C PHE A 411 8.22 8.79 5.60
N SER A 412 7.80 7.71 4.92
CA SER A 412 6.74 7.78 3.92
C SER A 412 5.39 8.21 4.50
N ILE A 413 5.10 7.80 5.75
CA ILE A 413 3.89 8.21 6.46
C ILE A 413 3.95 9.70 6.77
N LEU A 414 5.08 10.23 7.24
CA LEU A 414 5.26 11.67 7.46
C LEU A 414 5.08 12.46 6.16
N CYS A 415 5.68 12.01 5.05
CA CYS A 415 5.48 12.66 3.74
C CYS A 415 4.00 12.71 3.36
N THR A 416 3.27 11.62 3.62
CA THR A 416 1.82 11.50 3.37
C THR A 416 1.02 12.45 4.25
N LEU A 417 1.30 12.47 5.55
CA LEU A 417 0.64 13.35 6.52
C LEU A 417 0.80 14.82 6.12
N TYR A 418 2.03 15.25 5.85
CA TYR A 418 2.34 16.61 5.44
C TYR A 418 1.72 17.00 4.08
N ASN A 419 1.67 16.07 3.13
CA ASN A 419 1.05 16.31 1.82
C ASN A 419 -0.49 16.39 1.91
N GLY A 420 -1.11 15.43 2.61
CA GLY A 420 -2.57 15.35 2.73
C GLY A 420 -3.16 16.56 3.43
N ILE A 421 -2.53 16.97 4.54
CA ILE A 421 -2.96 18.10 5.35
C ILE A 421 -2.80 19.45 4.61
N LYS A 422 -1.93 19.53 3.58
CA LYS A 422 -1.81 20.73 2.72
C LYS A 422 -3.06 21.03 1.90
N THR A 423 -3.86 20.02 1.56
CA THR A 423 -5.02 20.18 0.66
C THR A 423 -6.34 20.50 1.36
N ASN A 424 -6.45 20.27 2.68
CA ASN A 424 -7.72 20.42 3.41
C ASN A 424 -7.47 20.96 4.83
N ASN A 425 -7.37 22.27 4.98
CA ASN A 425 -7.02 22.97 6.22
C ASN A 425 -8.06 22.83 7.38
N ARG A 426 -9.07 21.94 7.26
CA ARG A 426 -10.17 21.78 8.25
C ARG A 426 -10.58 20.33 8.56
N TYR A 427 -9.90 19.30 8.05
CA TYR A 427 -10.30 17.88 8.24
C TYR A 427 -9.13 16.94 8.55
N CYS A 428 -8.42 17.21 9.64
CA CYS A 428 -7.36 16.36 10.18
C CYS A 428 -7.83 14.96 10.65
N THR A 429 -9.13 14.76 10.95
CA THR A 429 -9.72 13.48 11.35
C THR A 429 -9.41 12.36 10.35
N LYS A 430 -9.33 12.68 9.06
CA LYS A 430 -8.97 11.78 7.98
C LYS A 430 -7.55 11.18 8.13
N TYR A 431 -6.68 11.82 8.90
CA TYR A 431 -5.26 11.46 9.04
C TYR A 431 -4.94 10.87 10.42
N SER A 432 -5.90 10.78 11.34
CA SER A 432 -5.70 10.16 12.66
C SER A 432 -5.22 8.71 12.55
N SER A 433 -5.72 7.94 11.58
CA SER A 433 -5.26 6.57 11.32
C SER A 433 -3.79 6.51 10.88
N SER A 434 -3.36 7.41 9.98
CA SER A 434 -1.96 7.53 9.55
C SER A 434 -1.04 7.90 10.71
N ALA A 435 -1.50 8.80 11.57
CA ALA A 435 -0.76 9.23 12.76
C ALA A 435 -0.61 8.10 13.78
N ASN A 436 -1.66 7.31 14.04
CA ASN A 436 -1.57 6.09 14.86
C ASN A 436 -0.54 5.09 14.31
N ILE A 437 -0.54 4.85 12.99
CA ILE A 437 0.43 3.95 12.36
C ILE A 437 1.85 4.51 12.48
N PHE A 438 2.03 5.83 12.35
CA PHE A 438 3.33 6.45 12.59
C PHE A 438 3.82 6.21 14.02
N VAL A 439 2.95 6.40 15.03
CA VAL A 439 3.30 6.13 16.44
C VAL A 439 3.68 4.67 16.65
N ASP A 440 2.92 3.72 16.11
CA ASP A 440 3.25 2.30 16.24
C ASP A 440 4.59 1.92 15.60
N GLU A 441 4.88 2.45 14.41
CA GLU A 441 6.15 2.22 13.71
C GLU A 441 7.32 2.93 14.40
N PHE A 442 7.07 4.12 14.94
CA PHE A 442 8.02 4.84 15.78
C PHE A 442 8.37 4.01 17.02
N GLU A 443 7.38 3.47 17.73
CA GLU A 443 7.61 2.62 18.91
C GLU A 443 8.38 1.35 18.56
N GLN A 444 8.13 0.74 17.39
CA GLN A 444 8.94 -0.38 16.92
C GLN A 444 10.41 0.00 16.74
N LEU A 445 10.69 1.13 16.08
CA LEU A 445 12.06 1.65 15.95
C LEU A 445 12.67 1.99 17.31
N ASN A 446 11.88 2.58 18.20
CA ASN A 446 12.29 3.00 19.53
C ASN A 446 12.58 1.80 20.47
N ASN A 447 12.10 0.61 20.13
CA ASN A 447 12.37 -0.65 20.83
C ASN A 447 13.43 -1.52 20.13
N ASP A 448 13.89 -1.15 18.94
CA ASP A 448 14.83 -1.94 18.17
C ASP A 448 16.27 -1.74 18.69
N SER A 449 16.92 -2.83 19.11
CA SER A 449 18.27 -2.78 19.69
C SER A 449 19.34 -2.26 18.72
N SER A 450 19.16 -2.45 17.41
CA SER A 450 20.08 -1.92 16.39
C SER A 450 19.97 -0.40 16.24
N ILE A 451 18.80 0.16 16.57
CA ILE A 451 18.54 1.60 16.59
C ILE A 451 18.99 2.17 17.93
N ILE A 452 18.54 1.60 19.05
CA ILE A 452 18.92 2.02 20.41
C ILE A 452 20.44 1.98 20.60
N GLY A 453 21.15 0.99 20.03
CA GLY A 453 22.60 0.88 20.14
C GLY A 453 23.39 1.89 19.30
N ASN A 454 22.77 2.53 18.30
CA ASN A 454 23.47 3.40 17.35
C ASN A 454 23.09 4.87 17.53
N ALA A 455 24.08 5.73 17.82
CA ALA A 455 23.84 7.15 18.12
C ALA A 455 23.19 7.93 16.97
N SER A 456 23.60 7.67 15.73
CA SER A 456 23.08 8.39 14.57
C SER A 456 21.68 7.95 14.19
N TYR A 457 21.35 6.68 14.37
CA TYR A 457 19.97 6.22 14.21
C TYR A 457 19.04 6.73 15.30
N ARG A 458 19.50 6.82 16.55
CA ARG A 458 18.72 7.52 17.59
C ARG A 458 18.50 9.00 17.23
N LYS A 459 19.51 9.66 16.68
CA LYS A 459 19.39 11.05 16.23
C LYS A 459 18.40 11.18 15.07
N LEU A 460 18.47 10.31 14.07
CA LEU A 460 17.50 10.27 12.96
C LEU A 460 16.07 9.98 13.46
N LEU A 461 15.91 9.07 14.42
CA LEU A 461 14.62 8.78 15.06
C LEU A 461 14.09 10.01 15.79
N SER A 462 14.96 10.74 16.50
CA SER A 462 14.63 12.04 17.12
C SER A 462 14.19 13.05 16.07
N THR A 463 14.86 13.14 14.93
CA THR A 463 14.47 14.03 13.84
C THR A 463 13.05 13.72 13.34
N LEU A 464 12.70 12.45 13.13
CA LEU A 464 11.33 12.07 12.74
C LEU A 464 10.31 12.35 13.86
N SER A 465 10.70 12.18 15.13
CA SER A 465 9.87 12.51 16.30
C SER A 465 9.55 14.00 16.34
N ASP A 466 10.57 14.84 16.21
CA ASP A 466 10.44 16.30 16.19
C ASP A 466 9.55 16.74 15.02
N ASP A 467 9.73 16.13 13.85
CA ASP A 467 8.96 16.44 12.66
C ASP A 467 7.48 16.05 12.81
N TYR A 468 7.18 14.92 13.46
CA TYR A 468 5.81 14.52 13.80
C TYR A 468 5.20 15.43 14.87
N ASN A 469 5.94 15.75 15.93
CA ASN A 469 5.46 16.62 17.00
C ASN A 469 5.16 18.03 16.46
N ASN A 470 6.02 18.54 15.57
CA ASN A 470 5.75 19.80 14.86
C ASN A 470 4.49 19.72 13.99
N LEU A 471 4.22 18.57 13.36
CA LEU A 471 2.98 18.39 12.60
C LEU A 471 1.78 18.53 13.54
N ILE A 472 1.72 17.74 14.62
CA ILE A 472 0.53 17.68 15.48
C ILE A 472 0.32 18.98 16.27
N ASN A 473 1.40 19.63 16.73
CA ASN A 473 1.33 20.91 17.45
C ASN A 473 0.64 22.02 16.63
N ASN A 474 0.75 21.99 15.30
CA ASN A 474 0.03 22.91 14.42
C ASN A 474 -1.49 22.69 14.42
N TYR A 475 -1.98 21.57 14.96
CA TYR A 475 -3.38 21.15 15.00
C TYR A 475 -3.92 20.95 16.43
N ASP A 476 -3.11 21.09 17.48
CA ASP A 476 -3.50 20.89 18.90
C ASP A 476 -4.73 21.72 19.32
N ASN A 477 -4.94 22.90 18.72
CA ASN A 477 -6.07 23.77 19.02
C ASN A 477 -7.38 23.37 18.30
N ILE A 478 -7.33 22.38 17.42
CA ILE A 478 -8.47 21.92 16.62
C ILE A 478 -9.01 20.65 17.28
N LYS A 479 -10.11 20.78 18.04
CA LYS A 479 -10.74 19.70 18.82
C LYS A 479 -11.04 18.40 18.04
N SER A 480 -11.09 18.43 16.72
CA SER A 480 -11.31 17.24 15.88
C SER A 480 -10.03 16.48 15.53
N CYS A 481 -8.84 17.00 15.85
CA CYS A 481 -7.54 16.39 15.53
C CYS A 481 -6.96 15.67 16.74
N ASP A 482 -7.53 14.53 17.12
CA ASP A 482 -6.97 13.71 18.21
C ASP A 482 -5.80 12.87 17.67
N PHE A 483 -4.62 13.50 17.55
CA PHE A 483 -3.40 12.81 17.15
C PHE A 483 -2.71 12.17 18.36
N PRO A 484 -2.26 10.91 18.25
CA PRO A 484 -1.55 10.24 19.33
C PRO A 484 -0.18 10.88 19.55
N THR A 485 0.27 10.91 20.82
CA THR A 485 1.59 11.39 21.21
C THR A 485 2.64 10.27 21.12
N LEU A 486 3.90 10.66 20.97
CA LEU A 486 5.04 9.73 20.93
C LEU A 486 5.62 9.50 22.33
N SER A 487 6.16 8.30 22.58
CA SER A 487 7.05 8.12 23.75
C SER A 487 8.40 8.81 23.51
N PRO A 488 9.12 9.20 24.57
CA PRO A 488 10.49 9.71 24.43
C PRO A 488 11.41 8.70 23.73
N VAL A 489 12.35 9.20 22.92
CA VAL A 489 13.37 8.36 22.26
C VAL A 489 14.23 7.67 23.33
N LYS A 490 14.33 6.35 23.27
CA LYS A 490 15.10 5.55 24.22
C LYS A 490 16.59 5.74 23.97
N THR A 491 17.33 5.93 25.05
CA THR A 491 18.79 5.98 25.04
C THR A 491 19.37 4.65 25.53
N SER A 492 20.51 4.24 24.96
CA SER A 492 21.24 3.07 25.47
C SER A 492 21.75 3.40 26.88
N LEU A 493 21.22 2.72 27.90
CA LEU A 493 21.69 2.83 29.26
C LEU A 493 23.04 2.11 29.39
N THR A 494 24.13 2.85 29.24
CA THR A 494 25.39 2.51 29.91
C THR A 494 25.66 3.57 30.97
N SER A 495 25.30 3.23 32.21
CA SER A 495 25.77 3.84 33.47
C SER A 495 25.49 5.34 33.70
N SER A 496 24.39 5.62 34.41
CA SER A 496 24.49 6.48 35.60
C SER A 496 23.47 6.06 36.66
N ILE A 497 24.03 5.56 37.76
CA ILE A 497 23.43 5.50 39.09
C ILE A 497 22.70 6.82 39.39
N ALA A 498 21.54 6.71 40.05
CA ALA A 498 20.71 7.78 40.63
C ALA A 498 19.48 8.25 39.83
N SER A 499 18.40 7.48 39.95
CA SER A 499 17.24 7.96 40.72
C SER A 499 16.46 6.76 41.28
N LYS A 500 16.87 6.31 42.46
CA LYS A 500 15.98 5.61 43.39
C LYS A 500 14.81 6.55 43.68
N LEU A 501 13.60 6.15 43.28
CA LEU A 501 12.34 6.40 43.98
C LEU A 501 11.23 5.60 43.26
N ILE A 502 11.06 4.35 43.67
CA ILE A 502 9.76 3.68 43.62
C ILE A 502 9.23 3.73 45.05
N PRO A 503 7.95 4.10 45.22
CA PRO A 503 6.97 3.18 45.80
C PRO A 503 5.74 3.15 44.89
N GLY A 504 5.13 2.04 44.50
CA GLY A 504 5.17 0.65 44.90
C GLY A 504 3.85 0.03 44.39
N LEU A 505 3.89 -1.25 44.06
CA LEU A 505 2.76 -2.17 43.77
C LEU A 505 2.00 -1.98 42.44
N SER A 506 2.29 -2.86 41.48
CA SER A 506 1.43 -4.06 41.31
C SER A 506 2.14 -5.11 40.45
N THR A 507 2.35 -6.27 41.05
CA THR A 507 2.97 -7.46 40.48
C THR A 507 1.96 -8.27 39.70
N PHE A 508 2.15 -8.41 38.39
CA PHE A 508 1.80 -9.65 37.70
C PHE A 508 2.93 -10.03 36.76
N ALA A 509 3.48 -11.22 37.00
CA ALA A 509 4.48 -11.86 36.18
C ALA A 509 3.90 -12.15 34.78
N ILE A 510 4.64 -11.77 33.74
CA ILE A 510 4.41 -12.25 32.37
C ILE A 510 5.51 -13.28 32.09
N PRO A 511 5.20 -14.58 32.03
CA PRO A 511 6.05 -15.55 31.37
C PRO A 511 5.86 -15.44 29.86
N THR A 512 6.94 -15.68 29.12
CA THR A 512 7.00 -16.00 27.68
C THR A 512 7.03 -14.82 26.69
N PHE A 513 8.27 -14.39 26.40
CA PHE A 513 8.67 -13.96 25.05
C PHE A 513 8.39 -15.10 24.05
N LEU A 514 7.42 -14.92 23.14
CA LEU A 514 7.36 -15.54 21.81
C LEU A 514 6.03 -15.14 21.15
N GLY A 515 6.02 -14.04 20.38
CA GLY A 515 4.84 -13.75 19.56
C GLY A 515 4.56 -12.31 19.20
N ILE A 516 5.54 -11.50 18.77
CA ILE A 516 5.23 -10.29 18.00
C ILE A 516 6.21 -10.20 16.83
N ALA A 517 5.81 -10.76 15.71
CA ALA A 517 6.49 -10.55 14.45
C ALA A 517 5.49 -10.64 13.29
N TYR A 518 4.46 -9.79 13.24
CA TYR A 518 3.85 -9.37 11.97
C TYR A 518 2.78 -8.28 12.10
N LYS A 519 3.06 -7.13 11.49
CA LYS A 519 2.21 -6.05 10.91
C LYS A 519 3.25 -4.97 10.59
N TYR A 520 3.29 -4.28 9.45
CA TYR A 520 2.25 -3.50 8.79
C TYR A 520 2.31 -3.62 7.26
N SER A 521 1.19 -3.26 6.62
CA SER A 521 1.07 -3.01 5.18
C SER A 521 0.06 -1.89 4.94
N LEU A 522 0.47 -0.92 4.12
CA LEU A 522 -0.32 0.06 3.36
C LEU A 522 -0.48 1.49 3.94
N PHE A 523 0.50 2.36 3.62
CA PHE A 523 0.20 3.64 2.97
C PHE A 523 0.88 3.69 1.60
N GLY A 524 0.16 4.20 0.59
CA GLY A 524 0.57 4.12 -0.80
C GLY A 524 1.74 5.04 -1.14
N ILE A 525 2.97 4.50 -1.06
CA ILE A 525 4.04 4.82 -2.01
C ILE A 525 4.77 3.49 -2.34
N ASP A 526 4.87 3.23 -3.65
CA ASP A 526 5.20 1.96 -4.31
C ASP A 526 4.50 0.69 -3.81
N LYS A 527 3.41 0.33 -4.51
CA LYS A 527 2.70 -0.97 -4.39
C LYS A 527 3.63 -2.18 -4.55
N LEU A 528 4.85 -2.02 -5.08
CA LEU A 528 5.88 -3.05 -5.22
C LEU A 528 6.67 -3.30 -3.92
N PHE A 529 7.01 -2.27 -3.14
CA PHE A 529 7.88 -2.39 -1.96
C PHE A 529 7.20 -3.11 -0.80
N GLN A 530 5.96 -2.73 -0.48
CA GLN A 530 5.16 -3.38 0.58
C GLN A 530 4.90 -4.86 0.28
N ARG A 531 4.58 -5.20 -0.98
CA ARG A 531 4.36 -6.59 -1.42
C ARG A 531 5.62 -7.45 -1.26
N GLN A 532 6.81 -6.91 -1.53
CA GLN A 532 8.06 -7.68 -1.42
C GLN A 532 8.59 -7.84 0.00
N TYR A 533 8.49 -6.79 0.83
CA TYR A 533 8.87 -6.85 2.24
C TYR A 533 8.03 -7.91 2.97
N ILE A 534 6.72 -7.92 2.71
CA ILE A 534 5.79 -8.87 3.31
C ILE A 534 6.04 -10.31 2.82
N ARG A 535 6.21 -10.50 1.50
CA ARG A 535 6.53 -11.82 0.91
C ARG A 535 7.85 -12.39 1.43
N LYS A 536 8.92 -11.59 1.58
CA LYS A 536 10.21 -12.06 2.14
C LYS A 536 10.09 -12.45 3.61
N LYS A 537 9.34 -11.68 4.41
CA LYS A 537 9.14 -11.94 5.85
C LYS A 537 8.26 -13.19 6.06
N LEU A 538 7.21 -13.39 5.26
CA LEU A 538 6.38 -14.61 5.27
C LEU A 538 7.14 -15.84 4.79
N LYS A 539 7.84 -15.80 3.64
CA LYS A 539 8.67 -16.93 3.15
C LYS A 539 9.71 -17.38 4.19
N LYS A 540 10.27 -16.46 4.99
CA LYS A 540 11.24 -16.77 6.07
C LYS A 540 10.60 -17.44 7.29
N ILE A 541 9.35 -17.10 7.61
CA ILE A 541 8.56 -17.73 8.68
C ILE A 541 8.12 -19.14 8.26
N THR A 542 7.58 -19.30 7.05
CA THR A 542 7.13 -20.61 6.52
C THR A 542 8.29 -21.61 6.38
N LYS A 543 9.49 -21.15 6.00
CA LYS A 543 10.69 -22.00 5.91
C LYS A 543 11.22 -22.44 7.29
N LYS A 544 11.03 -21.63 8.35
CA LYS A 544 11.36 -22.01 9.73
C LYS A 544 10.35 -23.01 10.31
N MET A 545 9.07 -22.89 9.94
CA MET A 545 8.04 -23.84 10.36
C MET A 545 8.21 -25.24 9.74
N LYS A 546 8.67 -25.33 8.48
CA LYS A 546 8.98 -26.61 7.80
C LYS A 546 10.26 -27.33 8.27
N LEU A 547 11.07 -26.69 9.12
CA LEU A 547 12.32 -27.24 9.68
C LEU A 547 12.15 -27.73 11.13
N ASN A 548 10.99 -27.44 11.74
CA ASN A 548 10.62 -27.81 13.11
C ASN A 548 9.48 -28.85 13.15
N ILE A 549 9.23 -29.53 12.03
CA ILE A 549 8.50 -30.81 11.92
C ILE A 549 9.52 -31.79 11.36
#